data_AF-A0A399ECZ8-F1
#
_entry.id   AF-A0A399ECZ8-F1
#
_cell.length_a   1.000
_cell.length_b   1.000
_cell.length_c   1.000
_cell.angle_alpha   90.00
_cell.angle_beta   90.00
_cell.angle_gamma   90.00
#
_symmetry.space_group_name_H-M   'P 1'
#
loop_
_entity.id
_entity.type
_entity.pdbx_description
1 polymer ?
#
loop_
_entity_poly.entity_id
_entity_poly.type
_entity_poly.pdbx_seq_one_letter_code
_entity_poly.pdbx_strand_id
1 'polypeptide(L)'
;MYAISQALRALRHHLTSTLATFTTSLVSFTLLFLLGLVLWNLGKVVSSLEREVEIAAFLKPAADAGALRDQIAAFEEVLEVRVVSKEEALAQLQLSYPYLSQARELIDNPLPDTLRVVLKNPNQVRDTARKIERLEGIESTTYGGEITEQLLRVLGGVRFAALLLIGLLLLDTLFSVMGTIRLSIENRREELRVMQLVGATRRFIQGPFVVEGLFLTLLASLVALGLGLLAYRFLASALQQLLPFLPVLGLNDMLMAGGALVLLAAVLGTGGAYLSSRANLKESDL
;
A
#
# COMPACT_ATOMS: atom_id res chain seq x y z
N MET A 1 -15.55 -2.30 35.56
CA MET A 1 -15.72 -0.88 35.97
C MET A 1 -14.47 -0.29 36.61
N TYR A 2 -13.82 -0.98 37.56
CA TYR A 2 -12.59 -0.51 38.24
C TYR A 2 -11.42 -0.18 37.28
N ALA A 3 -11.12 -1.05 36.31
CA ALA A 3 -10.00 -0.85 35.38
C ALA A 3 -10.13 0.42 34.52
N ILE A 4 -11.36 0.78 34.12
CA ILE A 4 -11.62 1.97 33.28
C ILE A 4 -11.46 3.25 34.09
N SER A 5 -12.02 3.31 35.30
CA SER A 5 -11.91 4.50 36.15
C SER A 5 -10.48 4.74 36.65
N GLN A 6 -9.72 3.67 36.89
CA GLN A 6 -8.33 3.76 37.29
C GLN A 6 -7.40 4.16 36.13
N ALA A 7 -7.67 3.68 34.91
CA ALA A 7 -6.95 4.10 33.71
C ALA A 7 -7.18 5.60 33.41
N LEU A 8 -8.42 6.09 33.51
CA LEU A 8 -8.73 7.51 33.33
C LEU A 8 -8.06 8.42 34.38
N ARG A 9 -7.94 7.96 35.63
CA ARG A 9 -7.14 8.67 36.64
C ARG A 9 -5.65 8.62 36.35
N ALA A 10 -5.14 7.49 35.83
CA ALA A 10 -3.73 7.34 35.45
C ALA A 10 -3.30 8.41 34.44
N LEU A 11 -4.09 8.54 33.36
CA LEU A 11 -3.87 9.51 32.28
C LEU A 11 -3.82 10.95 32.81
N ARG A 12 -4.59 11.28 33.85
CA ARG A 12 -4.62 12.61 34.46
C ARG A 12 -3.44 12.89 35.40
N HIS A 13 -2.90 11.90 36.09
CA HIS A 13 -1.82 12.12 37.06
C HIS A 13 -0.41 12.09 36.45
N HIS A 14 -0.22 11.47 35.28
CA HIS A 14 1.08 11.39 34.60
C HIS A 14 1.05 12.02 33.20
N LEU A 15 0.61 13.29 33.16
CA LEU A 15 0.33 14.04 31.94
C LEU A 15 1.54 14.15 31.00
N THR A 16 2.76 14.32 31.49
CA THR A 16 3.93 14.55 30.61
C THR A 16 4.27 13.34 29.76
N SER A 17 4.41 12.15 30.38
CA SER A 17 4.68 10.89 29.67
C SER A 17 3.52 10.48 28.77
N THR A 18 2.29 10.60 29.29
CA THR A 18 1.07 10.30 28.53
C THR A 18 0.93 11.20 27.31
N LEU A 19 1.16 12.51 27.46
CA LEU A 19 1.08 13.47 26.38
C LEU A 19 2.18 13.21 25.35
N ALA A 20 3.41 12.90 25.78
CA ALA A 20 4.50 12.55 24.87
C ALA A 20 4.18 11.31 24.03
N THR A 21 3.72 10.22 24.66
CA THR A 21 3.32 9.02 23.90
C THR A 21 2.09 9.27 23.04
N PHE A 22 1.15 10.09 23.50
CA PHE A 22 -0.02 10.47 22.69
C PHE A 22 0.42 11.26 21.45
N THR A 23 1.29 12.25 21.57
CA THR A 23 1.74 13.05 20.42
C THR A 23 2.61 12.23 19.47
N THR A 24 3.52 11.41 19.98
CA THR A 24 4.31 10.49 19.13
C THR A 24 3.39 9.51 18.39
N SER A 25 2.47 8.86 19.09
CA SER A 25 1.51 7.93 18.47
C SER A 25 0.59 8.63 17.48
N LEU A 26 0.18 9.88 17.76
CA LEU A 26 -0.64 10.70 16.87
C LEU A 26 0.09 10.96 15.55
N VAL A 27 1.36 11.38 15.61
CA VAL A 27 2.19 11.61 14.42
C VAL A 27 2.39 10.29 13.66
N SER A 28 2.78 9.23 14.36
CA SER A 28 3.02 7.91 13.76
C SER A 28 1.76 7.36 13.09
N PHE A 29 0.59 7.42 13.73
CA PHE A 29 -0.67 6.99 13.12
C PHE A 29 -1.12 7.88 11.96
N THR A 30 -0.87 9.19 12.01
CA THR A 30 -1.20 10.09 10.89
C THR A 30 -0.35 9.74 9.67
N LEU A 31 0.95 9.52 9.86
CA LEU A 31 1.86 9.09 8.80
C LEU A 31 1.50 7.69 8.27
N LEU A 32 1.20 6.74 9.14
CA LEU A 32 0.75 5.40 8.75
C LEU A 32 -0.51 5.46 7.89
N PHE A 33 -1.49 6.28 8.28
CA PHE A 33 -2.72 6.46 7.50
C PHE A 33 -2.43 7.04 6.11
N LEU A 34 -1.66 8.13 6.03
CA LEU A 34 -1.30 8.76 4.76
C LEU A 34 -0.49 7.83 3.86
N LEU A 35 0.53 7.16 4.39
CA LEU A 35 1.32 6.18 3.64
C LEU A 35 0.45 5.01 3.16
N GLY A 36 -0.46 4.52 3.99
CA GLY A 36 -1.42 3.49 3.61
C GLY A 36 -2.30 3.92 2.44
N LEU A 37 -2.84 5.14 2.46
CA LEU A 37 -3.62 5.70 1.35
C LEU A 37 -2.77 5.85 0.07
N VAL A 38 -1.54 6.37 0.19
CA VAL A 38 -0.63 6.51 -0.95
C VAL A 38 -0.31 5.14 -1.56
N LEU A 39 -0.01 4.13 -0.74
CA LEU A 39 0.26 2.77 -1.22
C LEU A 39 -0.96 2.12 -1.89
N TRP A 40 -2.16 2.34 -1.35
CA TRP A 40 -3.40 1.87 -1.97
C TRP A 40 -3.61 2.51 -3.34
N ASN A 41 -3.38 3.82 -3.42
CA ASN A 41 -3.49 4.56 -4.67
C ASN A 41 -2.45 4.10 -5.70
N LEU A 42 -1.21 3.95 -5.25
CA LEU A 42 -0.11 3.46 -6.06
C LEU A 42 -0.40 2.07 -6.62
N GLY A 43 -1.00 1.17 -5.83
CA GLY A 43 -1.45 -0.14 -6.31
C GLY A 43 -2.46 -0.06 -7.45
N LYS A 44 -3.42 0.88 -7.39
CA LYS A 44 -4.37 1.13 -8.49
C LYS A 44 -3.66 1.63 -9.75
N VAL A 45 -2.75 2.59 -9.62
CA VAL A 45 -1.97 3.13 -10.74
C VAL A 45 -1.11 2.05 -11.38
N VAL A 46 -0.37 1.29 -10.57
CA VAL A 46 0.45 0.16 -11.03
C VAL A 46 -0.42 -0.86 -11.78
N SER A 47 -1.56 -1.27 -11.23
CA SER A 47 -2.45 -2.24 -11.89
C SER A 47 -3.00 -1.74 -13.24
N SER A 48 -3.20 -0.44 -13.40
CA SER A 48 -3.60 0.14 -14.68
C SER A 48 -2.46 0.14 -15.68
N LEU A 49 -1.26 0.52 -15.27
CA LEU A 49 -0.06 0.48 -16.12
C LEU A 49 0.27 -0.96 -16.55
N GLU A 50 0.20 -1.91 -15.62
CA GLU A 50 0.46 -3.34 -15.90
C GLU A 50 -0.48 -3.92 -16.95
N ARG A 51 -1.75 -3.48 -17.00
CA ARG A 51 -2.72 -3.89 -18.03
C ARG A 51 -2.40 -3.34 -19.41
N GLU A 52 -1.72 -2.20 -19.50
CA GLU A 52 -1.32 -1.59 -20.76
C GLU A 52 0.01 -2.14 -21.30
N VAL A 53 0.74 -2.95 -20.51
CA VAL A 53 1.99 -3.58 -20.97
C VAL A 53 1.67 -4.78 -21.87
N GLU A 54 1.51 -4.51 -23.15
CA GLU A 54 1.38 -5.51 -24.23
C GLU A 54 2.65 -5.53 -25.09
N ILE A 55 2.98 -6.70 -25.63
CA ILE A 55 3.99 -6.81 -26.71
C ILE A 55 3.24 -6.75 -28.04
N ALA A 56 3.58 -5.78 -28.88
CA ALA A 56 3.16 -5.73 -30.27
C ALA A 56 4.25 -6.36 -31.14
N ALA A 57 3.95 -7.55 -31.68
CA ALA A 57 4.81 -8.23 -32.64
C ALA A 57 4.30 -8.00 -34.06
N PHE A 58 5.07 -7.26 -34.86
CA PHE A 58 4.72 -6.96 -36.25
C PHE A 58 5.11 -8.11 -37.16
N LEU A 59 4.16 -8.58 -37.97
CA LEU A 59 4.35 -9.70 -38.89
C LEU A 59 4.94 -9.23 -40.22
N LYS A 60 5.76 -10.10 -40.83
CA LYS A 60 6.19 -9.92 -42.22
C LYS A 60 5.00 -10.12 -43.19
N PRO A 61 4.99 -9.49 -44.39
CA PRO A 61 3.84 -9.51 -45.32
C PRO A 61 3.35 -10.88 -45.83
N ALA A 62 4.11 -11.96 -45.60
CA ALA A 62 3.79 -13.33 -46.01
C ALA A 62 3.73 -14.32 -44.83
N ALA A 63 3.73 -13.83 -43.59
CA ALA A 63 3.71 -14.68 -42.41
C ALA A 63 2.30 -15.19 -42.09
N ASP A 64 2.19 -16.43 -41.64
CA ASP A 64 0.93 -17.00 -41.17
C ASP A 64 0.66 -16.55 -39.72
N ALA A 65 -0.21 -15.54 -39.57
CA ALA A 65 -0.60 -15.00 -38.28
C ALA A 65 -1.28 -16.03 -37.36
N GLY A 66 -1.96 -17.04 -37.92
CA GLY A 66 -2.61 -18.09 -37.14
C GLY A 66 -1.59 -19.04 -36.51
N ALA A 67 -0.66 -19.54 -37.32
CA ALA A 67 0.41 -20.42 -36.83
C ALA A 67 1.30 -19.73 -35.79
N LEU A 68 1.67 -18.46 -36.02
CA LEU A 68 2.47 -17.68 -35.08
C LEU A 68 1.72 -17.36 -33.79
N ARG A 69 0.40 -17.10 -33.86
CA ARG A 69 -0.44 -16.93 -32.67
C ARG A 69 -0.40 -18.18 -31.79
N ASP A 70 -0.62 -19.36 -32.37
CA ASP A 70 -0.66 -20.62 -31.63
C ASP A 70 0.71 -20.96 -31.03
N GLN A 71 1.79 -20.66 -31.76
CA GLN A 71 3.16 -20.83 -31.27
C GLN A 71 3.48 -19.92 -30.08
N ILE A 72 3.10 -18.64 -30.13
CA ILE A 72 3.32 -17.69 -29.03
C ILE A 72 2.40 -18.01 -27.84
N ALA A 73 1.16 -18.44 -28.10
CA ALA A 73 0.22 -18.84 -27.04
C ALA A 73 0.69 -20.07 -26.25
N ALA A 74 1.60 -20.88 -26.80
CA ALA A 74 2.21 -22.00 -26.10
C ALA A 74 3.30 -21.60 -25.10
N PHE A 75 3.75 -20.35 -25.06
CA PHE A 75 4.72 -19.87 -24.07
C PHE A 75 4.08 -19.78 -22.68
N GLU A 76 4.81 -20.24 -21.66
CA GLU A 76 4.29 -20.28 -20.28
C GLU A 76 4.01 -18.87 -19.73
N GLU A 77 4.80 -17.89 -20.16
CA GLU A 77 4.72 -16.49 -19.72
C GLU A 77 3.53 -15.74 -20.33
N VAL A 78 2.93 -16.29 -21.40
CA VAL A 78 1.85 -15.64 -22.16
C VAL A 78 0.50 -15.94 -21.52
N LEU A 79 -0.31 -14.89 -21.35
CA LEU A 79 -1.68 -14.96 -20.87
C LEU A 79 -2.67 -15.03 -22.04
N GLU A 80 -2.50 -14.17 -23.03
CA GLU A 80 -3.39 -14.05 -24.18
C GLU A 80 -2.62 -13.58 -25.43
N VAL A 81 -3.01 -14.09 -26.60
CA VAL A 81 -2.51 -13.62 -27.91
C VAL A 81 -3.70 -13.27 -28.80
N ARG A 82 -3.74 -12.01 -29.25
CA ARG A 82 -4.75 -11.49 -30.16
C ARG A 82 -4.12 -11.07 -31.48
N VAL A 83 -4.70 -11.53 -32.58
CA VAL A 83 -4.36 -11.06 -33.93
C VAL A 83 -5.10 -9.74 -34.17
N VAL A 84 -4.37 -8.71 -34.56
CA VAL A 84 -4.90 -7.43 -34.99
C VAL A 84 -4.52 -7.26 -36.46
N SER A 85 -5.53 -7.28 -37.32
CA SER A 85 -5.32 -7.04 -38.76
C SER A 85 -4.85 -5.61 -39.02
N LYS A 86 -4.16 -5.39 -40.13
CA LYS A 86 -3.76 -4.06 -40.57
C LYS A 86 -4.95 -3.09 -40.69
N GLU A 87 -6.13 -3.57 -41.08
CA GLU A 87 -7.36 -2.76 -41.15
C GLU A 87 -7.85 -2.36 -39.75
N GLU A 88 -7.83 -3.29 -38.80
CA GLU A 88 -8.22 -3.02 -37.41
C GLU A 88 -7.22 -2.10 -36.70
N ALA A 89 -5.91 -2.28 -36.95
CA ALA A 89 -4.86 -1.41 -36.43
C ALA A 89 -5.04 0.03 -36.94
N LEU A 90 -5.37 0.20 -38.23
CA LEU A 90 -5.64 1.51 -38.82
C LEU A 90 -6.89 2.16 -38.20
N ALA A 91 -7.97 1.39 -37.99
CA ALA A 91 -9.19 1.88 -37.37
C ALA A 91 -8.95 2.34 -35.92
N GLN A 92 -8.16 1.60 -35.14
CA GLN A 92 -7.78 2.00 -33.77
C GLN A 92 -6.93 3.28 -33.76
N LEU A 93 -5.96 3.38 -34.68
CA LEU A 93 -5.10 4.56 -34.81
C LEU A 93 -5.92 5.83 -35.11
N GLN A 94 -6.97 5.72 -35.93
CA GLN A 94 -7.87 6.82 -36.27
C GLN A 94 -8.72 7.29 -35.08
N LEU A 95 -9.13 6.38 -34.20
CA LEU A 95 -9.85 6.74 -32.97
C LEU A 95 -8.95 7.54 -32.01
N SER A 96 -7.67 7.19 -31.93
CA SER A 96 -6.69 7.90 -31.11
C SER A 96 -6.25 9.23 -31.73
N TYR A 97 -6.20 9.31 -33.07
CA TYR A 97 -5.71 10.46 -33.81
C TYR A 97 -6.65 10.82 -34.97
N PRO A 98 -7.75 11.57 -34.69
CA PRO A 98 -8.80 11.86 -35.67
C PRO A 98 -8.30 12.57 -36.93
N TYR A 99 -7.19 13.32 -36.86
CA TYR A 99 -6.61 14.03 -38.00
C TYR A 99 -5.99 13.10 -39.06
N LEU A 100 -5.67 11.84 -38.72
CA LEU A 100 -5.11 10.86 -39.66
C LEU A 100 -6.17 10.31 -40.65
N SER A 101 -7.45 10.50 -40.36
CA SER A 101 -8.54 10.10 -41.25
C SER A 101 -8.46 10.75 -42.64
N GLN A 102 -7.92 11.97 -42.72
CA GLN A 102 -7.80 12.77 -43.96
C GLN A 102 -6.64 12.31 -44.86
N ALA A 103 -5.65 11.59 -44.32
CA ALA A 103 -4.48 11.12 -45.07
C ALA A 103 -4.71 9.76 -45.77
N ARG A 104 -5.79 9.04 -45.44
CA ARG A 104 -6.10 7.70 -45.96
C ARG A 104 -6.40 7.67 -47.46
N GLU A 105 -6.96 8.74 -48.01
CA GLU A 105 -7.30 8.80 -49.44
C GLU A 105 -6.06 8.94 -50.34
N LEU A 106 -4.89 9.22 -49.76
CA LEU A 106 -3.66 9.53 -50.51
C LEU A 106 -2.63 8.39 -50.51
N ILE A 107 -2.71 7.40 -49.61
CA ILE A 107 -1.68 6.35 -49.42
C ILE A 107 -2.33 5.03 -49.00
N ASP A 108 -1.86 3.90 -49.56
CA ASP A 108 -2.19 2.55 -49.10
C ASP A 108 -1.80 2.31 -47.64
N ASN A 109 -2.52 1.43 -46.93
CA ASN A 109 -2.30 1.17 -45.51
C ASN A 109 -0.87 0.65 -45.25
N PRO A 110 0.00 1.44 -44.59
CA PRO A 110 1.39 1.05 -44.36
C PRO A 110 1.56 0.11 -43.16
N LEU A 111 0.49 -0.18 -42.42
CA LEU A 111 0.57 -0.99 -41.20
C LEU A 111 0.63 -2.48 -41.54
N PRO A 112 1.55 -3.25 -40.92
CA PRO A 112 1.54 -4.70 -41.01
C PRO A 112 0.50 -5.30 -40.05
N ASP A 113 0.13 -6.56 -40.28
CA ASP A 113 -0.61 -7.34 -39.28
C ASP A 113 0.21 -7.43 -37.99
N THR A 114 -0.44 -7.38 -36.84
CA THR A 114 0.22 -7.32 -35.53
C THR A 114 -0.35 -8.37 -34.59
N LEU A 115 0.51 -9.14 -33.93
CA LEU A 115 0.11 -9.97 -32.79
C LEU A 115 0.30 -9.16 -31.50
N ARG A 116 -0.79 -8.96 -30.75
CA ARG A 116 -0.76 -8.39 -29.42
C ARG A 116 -0.70 -9.50 -28.39
N VAL A 117 0.35 -9.49 -27.58
CA VAL A 117 0.65 -10.53 -26.61
C VAL A 117 0.57 -9.92 -25.22
N VAL A 118 -0.36 -10.42 -24.41
CA VAL A 118 -0.52 -10.06 -23.01
C VAL A 118 0.24 -11.09 -22.18
N LEU A 119 1.06 -10.63 -21.24
CA LEU A 119 1.83 -11.51 -20.36
C LEU A 119 1.17 -11.68 -19.00
N LYS A 120 1.43 -12.83 -18.37
CA LYS A 120 1.04 -13.08 -16.97
C LYS A 120 1.78 -12.17 -16.00
N ASN A 121 3.05 -11.86 -16.30
CA ASN A 121 3.91 -11.01 -15.48
C ASN A 121 4.54 -9.91 -16.35
N PRO A 122 4.15 -8.64 -16.16
CA PRO A 122 4.71 -7.51 -16.89
C PRO A 122 6.23 -7.37 -16.76
N ASN A 123 6.83 -7.88 -15.68
CA ASN A 123 8.28 -7.83 -15.48
C ASN A 123 9.07 -8.71 -16.47
N GLN A 124 8.41 -9.63 -17.17
CA GLN A 124 9.02 -10.51 -18.17
C GLN A 124 8.87 -9.99 -19.61
N VAL A 125 8.31 -8.77 -19.79
CA VAL A 125 8.00 -8.21 -21.11
C VAL A 125 9.22 -8.13 -22.01
N ARG A 126 10.37 -7.71 -21.48
CA ARG A 126 11.59 -7.54 -22.26
C ARG A 126 12.17 -8.86 -22.74
N ASP A 127 12.24 -9.85 -21.85
CA ASP A 127 12.79 -11.17 -22.17
C ASP A 127 11.87 -11.92 -23.13
N THR A 128 10.56 -11.82 -22.93
CA THR A 128 9.56 -12.45 -23.79
C THR A 128 9.49 -11.79 -25.16
N ALA A 129 9.55 -10.45 -25.24
CA ALA A 129 9.62 -9.73 -26.51
C ALA A 129 10.84 -10.17 -27.34
N ARG A 130 12.03 -10.28 -26.70
CA ARG A 130 13.25 -10.78 -27.36
C ARG A 130 13.15 -12.24 -27.81
N LYS A 131 12.40 -13.08 -27.09
CA LYS A 131 12.13 -14.46 -27.52
C LYS A 131 11.23 -14.47 -28.76
N ILE A 132 10.17 -13.67 -28.75
CA ILE A 132 9.21 -13.54 -29.85
C ILE A 132 9.91 -12.97 -31.09
N GLU A 133 10.73 -11.93 -30.95
CA GLU A 133 11.46 -11.29 -32.06
C GLU A 133 12.37 -12.26 -32.85
N ARG A 134 12.78 -13.37 -32.23
CA ARG A 134 13.60 -14.42 -32.87
C ARG A 134 12.80 -15.43 -33.70
N LEU A 135 11.47 -15.40 -33.63
CA LEU A 135 10.61 -16.31 -34.40
C LEU A 135 10.61 -15.92 -35.87
N GLU A 136 10.60 -16.93 -36.74
CA GLU A 136 10.53 -16.72 -38.18
C GLU A 136 9.14 -16.19 -38.57
N GLY A 137 9.09 -15.12 -39.37
CA GLY A 137 7.85 -14.45 -39.75
C GLY A 137 7.52 -13.19 -38.94
N ILE A 138 8.29 -12.90 -37.89
CA ILE A 138 8.21 -11.64 -37.13
C ILE A 138 9.23 -10.65 -37.69
N GLU A 139 8.78 -9.42 -37.97
CA GLU A 139 9.62 -8.34 -38.50
C GLU A 139 10.28 -7.55 -37.38
N SER A 140 9.50 -7.16 -36.38
CA SER A 140 10.00 -6.46 -35.19
C SER A 140 9.01 -6.63 -34.05
N THR A 141 9.50 -6.51 -32.81
CA THR A 141 8.65 -6.45 -31.63
C THR A 141 8.83 -5.11 -30.95
N THR A 142 7.72 -4.38 -30.76
CA THR A 142 7.69 -3.19 -29.92
C THR A 142 6.89 -3.50 -28.68
N TYR A 143 7.42 -3.11 -27.54
CA TYR A 143 6.68 -3.10 -26.29
C TYR A 143 6.79 -1.68 -25.73
N GLY A 144 5.68 -1.09 -25.29
CA GLY A 144 5.69 0.23 -24.62
C GLY A 144 6.44 0.23 -23.29
N GLY A 145 7.13 -0.86 -22.97
CA GLY A 145 7.56 -1.22 -21.63
C GLY A 145 8.92 -0.70 -21.22
N GLU A 146 9.78 -0.07 -22.03
CA GLU A 146 11.05 0.42 -21.46
C GLU A 146 10.82 1.57 -20.46
N ILE A 147 9.96 2.53 -20.81
CA ILE A 147 9.57 3.62 -19.91
C ILE A 147 8.66 3.07 -18.79
N THR A 148 7.69 2.21 -19.12
CA THR A 148 6.78 1.64 -18.13
C THR A 148 7.50 0.70 -17.15
N GLU A 149 8.50 -0.07 -17.56
CA GLU A 149 9.32 -0.92 -16.71
C GLU A 149 10.19 -0.09 -15.78
N GLN A 150 10.85 0.97 -16.28
CA GLN A 150 11.58 1.90 -15.43
C GLN A 150 10.66 2.53 -14.39
N LEU A 151 9.45 2.94 -14.79
CA LEU A 151 8.45 3.47 -13.88
C LEU A 151 8.02 2.41 -12.84
N LEU A 152 7.66 1.20 -13.26
CA LEU A 152 7.27 0.10 -12.36
C LEU A 152 8.39 -0.25 -11.36
N ARG A 153 9.66 -0.24 -11.79
CA ARG A 153 10.81 -0.43 -10.89
C ARG A 153 10.92 0.69 -9.86
N VAL A 154 10.78 1.95 -10.28
CA VAL A 154 10.80 3.11 -9.36
C VAL A 154 9.64 3.02 -8.38
N LEU A 155 8.42 2.74 -8.85
CA LEU A 155 7.24 2.58 -8.00
C LEU A 155 7.38 1.40 -7.03
N GLY A 156 8.00 0.30 -7.47
CA GLY A 156 8.36 -0.83 -6.63
C GLY A 156 9.35 -0.44 -5.52
N GLY A 157 10.39 0.34 -5.84
CA GLY A 157 11.33 0.89 -4.88
C GLY A 157 10.67 1.81 -3.85
N VAL A 158 9.78 2.71 -4.30
CA VAL A 158 8.98 3.58 -3.43
C VAL A 158 8.08 2.76 -2.51
N ARG A 159 7.43 1.70 -3.03
CA ARG A 159 6.60 0.79 -2.23
C ARG A 159 7.42 0.09 -1.15
N PHE A 160 8.61 -0.42 -1.49
CA PHE A 160 9.49 -1.07 -0.53
C PHE A 160 9.94 -0.10 0.58
N ALA A 161 10.38 1.11 0.21
CA ALA A 161 10.78 2.14 1.17
C ALA A 161 9.62 2.54 2.10
N ALA A 162 8.40 2.69 1.56
CA ALA A 162 7.21 2.99 2.35
C ALA A 162 6.85 1.85 3.31
N LEU A 163 6.95 0.58 2.89
CA LEU A 163 6.72 -0.57 3.77
C LEU A 163 7.75 -0.64 4.90
N LEU A 164 9.02 -0.34 4.62
CA LEU A 164 10.06 -0.26 5.64
C LEU A 164 9.75 0.85 6.66
N LEU A 165 9.36 2.03 6.17
CA LEU A 165 8.97 3.15 7.04
C LEU A 165 7.73 2.82 7.89
N ILE A 166 6.74 2.13 7.33
CA ILE A 166 5.59 1.61 8.08
C ILE A 166 6.07 0.70 9.21
N GLY A 167 6.95 -0.27 8.92
CA GLY A 167 7.52 -1.15 9.94
C GLY A 167 8.21 -0.38 11.08
N LEU A 168 8.97 0.66 10.74
CA LEU A 168 9.63 1.52 11.73
C LEU A 168 8.63 2.29 12.59
N LEU A 169 7.57 2.85 12.00
CA LEU A 169 6.52 3.58 12.72
C LEU A 169 5.72 2.66 13.67
N LEU A 170 5.49 1.40 13.27
CA LEU A 170 4.84 0.41 14.14
C LEU A 170 5.71 0.10 15.35
N LEU A 171 7.03 -0.08 15.16
CA LEU A 171 7.98 -0.32 16.24
C LEU A 171 8.12 0.90 17.16
N ASP A 172 8.21 2.11 16.59
CA ASP A 172 8.22 3.37 17.33
C ASP A 172 7.00 3.48 18.25
N THR A 173 5.81 3.27 17.70
CA THR A 173 4.55 3.33 18.46
C THR A 173 4.54 2.27 19.58
N LEU A 174 4.99 1.05 19.29
CA LEU A 174 5.08 -0.03 20.27
C LEU A 174 6.02 0.35 21.43
N PHE A 175 7.21 0.85 21.12
CA PHE A 175 8.19 1.26 22.14
C PHE A 175 7.73 2.47 22.95
N SER A 176 7.06 3.43 22.31
CA SER A 176 6.48 4.59 22.99
C SER A 176 5.44 4.16 24.03
N VAL A 177 4.53 3.25 23.66
CA VAL A 177 3.55 2.67 24.60
C VAL A 177 4.25 1.89 25.72
N MET A 178 5.23 1.03 25.39
CA MET A 178 5.95 0.26 26.40
C MET A 178 6.65 1.15 27.43
N GLY A 179 7.28 2.24 26.97
CA GLY A 179 7.97 3.21 27.83
C GLY A 179 7.02 3.92 28.79
N THR A 180 5.86 4.38 28.31
CA THR A 180 4.87 5.05 29.17
C THR A 180 4.24 4.11 30.18
N ILE A 181 3.94 2.86 29.79
CA ILE A 181 3.41 1.86 30.75
C ILE A 181 4.47 1.49 31.80
N ARG A 182 5.76 1.42 31.43
CA ARG A 182 6.84 1.20 32.39
C ARG A 182 6.90 2.32 33.43
N LEU A 183 6.81 3.57 33.00
CA LEU A 183 6.76 4.72 33.91
C LEU A 183 5.52 4.71 34.79
N SER A 184 4.35 4.35 34.24
CA SER A 184 3.10 4.21 34.99
C SER A 184 3.20 3.14 36.08
N ILE A 185 3.87 2.02 35.81
CA ILE A 185 4.12 0.94 36.78
C ILE A 185 5.07 1.41 37.89
N GLU A 186 6.19 2.06 37.55
CA GLU A 186 7.16 2.53 38.57
C GLU A 186 6.50 3.55 39.51
N ASN A 187 5.69 4.47 38.97
CA ASN A 187 4.96 5.46 39.78
C ASN A 187 3.93 4.83 40.73
N ARG A 188 3.45 3.61 40.43
CA ARG A 188 2.45 2.89 41.24
C ARG A 188 3.06 1.73 42.03
N ARG A 189 4.38 1.64 42.09
CA ARG A 189 5.07 0.46 42.62
C ARG A 189 4.67 0.10 44.05
N GLU A 190 4.41 1.07 44.91
CA GLU A 190 3.95 0.84 46.29
C GLU A 190 2.53 0.26 46.34
N GLU A 191 1.59 0.83 45.58
CA GLU A 191 0.22 0.31 45.48
C GLU A 191 0.22 -1.13 44.94
N LEU A 192 1.01 -1.37 43.90
CA LEU A 192 1.16 -2.68 43.28
C LEU A 192 1.71 -3.72 44.27
N ARG A 193 2.68 -3.34 45.11
CA ARG A 193 3.24 -4.20 46.16
C ARG A 193 2.17 -4.57 47.18
N VAL A 194 1.36 -3.62 47.63
CA VAL A 194 0.24 -3.91 48.56
C VAL A 194 -0.77 -4.86 47.91
N MET A 195 -1.12 -4.65 46.64
CA MET A 195 -2.03 -5.55 45.91
C MET A 195 -1.49 -6.98 45.81
N GLN A 196 -0.18 -7.13 45.58
CA GLN A 196 0.49 -8.45 45.56
C GLN A 196 0.44 -9.12 46.94
N LEU A 197 0.66 -8.38 48.03
CA LEU A 197 0.62 -8.91 49.41
C LEU A 197 -0.77 -9.41 49.83
N VAL A 198 -1.83 -8.81 49.30
CA VAL A 198 -3.22 -9.22 49.56
C VAL A 198 -3.67 -10.34 48.60
N GLY A 199 -2.78 -10.86 47.74
CA GLY A 199 -3.04 -12.01 46.88
C GLY A 199 -3.77 -11.68 45.57
N ALA A 200 -3.69 -10.43 45.09
CA ALA A 200 -4.29 -10.07 43.81
C ALA A 200 -3.65 -10.83 42.64
N THR A 201 -4.48 -11.34 41.72
CA THR A 201 -3.98 -12.08 40.56
C THR A 201 -3.23 -11.16 39.58
N ARG A 202 -2.18 -11.66 38.92
CA ARG A 202 -1.41 -10.87 37.93
C ARG A 202 -2.28 -10.22 36.85
N ARG A 203 -3.33 -10.90 36.38
CA ARG A 203 -4.27 -10.37 35.38
C ARG A 203 -5.09 -9.20 35.92
N PHE A 204 -5.47 -9.24 37.20
CA PHE A 204 -6.17 -8.14 37.86
C PHE A 204 -5.28 -6.90 37.95
N ILE A 205 -4.00 -7.08 38.25
CA ILE A 205 -3.00 -6.01 38.30
C ILE A 205 -2.68 -5.45 36.89
N GLN A 206 -2.61 -6.31 35.87
CA GLN A 206 -2.30 -5.92 34.49
C GLN A 206 -3.46 -5.20 33.78
N GLY A 207 -4.71 -5.54 34.12
CA GLY A 207 -5.90 -5.03 33.44
C GLY A 207 -5.94 -3.50 33.26
N PRO A 208 -5.72 -2.69 34.33
CA PRO A 208 -5.70 -1.24 34.23
C PRO A 208 -4.68 -0.71 33.21
N PHE A 209 -3.48 -1.28 33.14
CA PHE A 209 -2.42 -0.84 32.22
C PHE A 209 -2.73 -1.18 30.76
N VAL A 210 -3.31 -2.35 30.51
CA VAL A 210 -3.75 -2.74 29.15
C VAL A 210 -4.85 -1.80 28.66
N VAL A 211 -5.78 -1.44 29.54
CA VAL A 211 -6.86 -0.49 29.25
C VAL A 211 -6.30 0.91 29.02
N GLU A 212 -5.31 1.34 29.81
CA GLU A 212 -4.61 2.62 29.63
C GLU A 212 -3.95 2.72 28.25
N GLY A 213 -3.17 1.70 27.86
CA GLY A 213 -2.53 1.65 26.53
C GLY A 213 -3.53 1.66 25.38
N LEU A 214 -4.63 0.90 25.51
CA LEU A 214 -5.72 0.88 24.53
C LEU A 214 -6.36 2.26 24.36
N PHE A 215 -6.72 2.94 25.46
CA PHE A 215 -7.35 4.26 25.37
C PHE A 215 -6.42 5.29 24.75
N LEU A 216 -5.13 5.27 25.11
CA LEU A 216 -4.14 6.20 24.60
C LEU A 216 -3.99 6.07 23.08
N THR A 217 -3.80 4.84 22.57
CA THR A 217 -3.63 4.63 21.12
C THR A 217 -4.94 4.80 20.35
N LEU A 218 -6.09 4.42 20.92
CA LEU A 218 -7.39 4.67 20.28
C LEU A 218 -7.65 6.16 20.11
N LEU A 219 -7.47 6.96 21.16
CA LEU A 219 -7.64 8.42 21.07
C LEU A 219 -6.68 9.03 20.06
N ALA A 220 -5.40 8.62 20.07
CA ALA A 220 -4.42 9.09 19.11
C ALA A 220 -4.82 8.73 17.67
N SER A 221 -5.30 7.50 17.43
CA SER A 221 -5.73 7.05 16.10
C SER A 221 -6.96 7.80 15.59
N LEU A 222 -7.95 8.09 16.46
CA LEU A 222 -9.15 8.83 16.07
C LEU A 222 -8.82 10.26 15.67
N VAL A 223 -7.92 10.92 16.41
CA VAL A 223 -7.45 12.26 16.05
C VAL A 223 -6.59 12.20 14.79
N ALA A 224 -5.74 11.18 14.65
CA ALA A 224 -4.94 10.95 13.45
C ALA A 224 -5.80 10.74 12.20
N LEU A 225 -6.96 10.08 12.30
CA LEU A 225 -7.90 9.95 11.18
C LEU A 225 -8.41 11.32 10.75
N GLY A 226 -8.83 12.17 11.69
CA GLY A 226 -9.29 13.51 11.38
C GLY A 226 -8.22 14.34 10.65
N LEU A 227 -7.01 14.37 11.21
CA LEU A 227 -5.87 15.10 10.63
C LEU A 227 -5.44 14.51 9.28
N GLY A 228 -5.36 13.19 9.19
CA GLY A 228 -4.97 12.47 7.99
C GLY A 228 -5.97 12.63 6.84
N LEU A 229 -7.28 12.66 7.13
CA LEU A 229 -8.31 12.95 6.13
C LEU A 229 -8.20 14.38 5.58
N LEU A 230 -7.96 15.36 6.47
CA LEU A 230 -7.75 16.76 6.05
C LEU A 230 -6.48 16.89 5.20
N ALA A 231 -5.38 16.30 5.67
CA ALA A 231 -4.10 16.29 4.95
C ALA A 231 -4.22 15.62 3.58
N TYR A 232 -4.88 14.45 3.50
CA TYR A 232 -5.10 13.76 2.23
C TYR A 232 -5.95 14.59 1.28
N ARG A 233 -7.04 15.22 1.73
CA ARG A 233 -7.88 16.07 0.87
C ARG A 233 -7.10 17.24 0.31
N PHE A 234 -6.29 17.89 1.13
CA PHE A 234 -5.42 18.98 0.69
C PHE A 234 -4.40 18.46 -0.36
N LEU A 235 -3.72 17.35 -0.06
CA LEU A 235 -2.72 16.78 -0.96
C LEU A 235 -3.33 16.29 -2.28
N ALA A 236 -4.49 15.64 -2.23
CA ALA A 236 -5.23 15.18 -3.39
C ALA A 236 -5.67 16.34 -4.28
N SER A 237 -6.18 17.44 -3.69
CA SER A 237 -6.56 18.63 -4.47
C SER A 237 -5.37 19.28 -5.18
N ALA A 238 -4.20 19.34 -4.53
CA ALA A 238 -2.99 19.87 -5.13
C ALA A 238 -2.47 18.95 -6.27
N LEU A 239 -2.53 17.63 -6.05
CA LEU A 239 -2.11 16.65 -7.06
C LEU A 239 -3.04 16.61 -8.27
N GLN A 240 -4.36 16.74 -8.09
CA GLN A 240 -5.31 16.76 -9.19
C GLN A 240 -5.12 17.97 -10.13
N GLN A 241 -4.65 19.11 -9.61
CA GLN A 241 -4.31 20.28 -10.42
C GLN A 241 -3.11 20.03 -11.34
N LEU A 242 -2.15 19.21 -10.88
CA LEU A 242 -0.94 18.88 -11.63
C LEU A 242 -1.13 17.68 -12.56
N LEU A 243 -1.86 16.67 -12.09
CA LEU A 243 -2.01 15.36 -12.72
C LEU A 243 -3.49 14.91 -12.65
N PRO A 244 -4.37 15.42 -13.54
CA PRO A 244 -5.81 15.15 -13.48
C PRO A 244 -6.17 13.67 -13.73
N PHE A 245 -5.24 12.89 -14.26
CA PHE A 245 -5.41 11.45 -14.50
C PHE A 245 -5.15 10.58 -13.26
N LEU A 246 -4.68 11.16 -12.14
CA LEU A 246 -4.48 10.39 -10.90
C LEU A 246 -5.83 10.05 -10.27
N PRO A 247 -6.10 8.75 -9.98
CA PRO A 247 -7.35 8.37 -9.33
C PRO A 247 -7.38 8.94 -7.91
N VAL A 248 -8.50 9.52 -7.49
CA VAL A 248 -8.71 9.90 -6.08
C VAL A 248 -9.46 8.79 -5.36
N LEU A 249 -9.02 8.46 -4.15
CA LEU A 249 -9.65 7.43 -3.34
C LEU A 249 -11.06 7.87 -2.93
N GLY A 250 -12.01 6.95 -3.08
CA GLY A 250 -13.39 7.18 -2.67
C GLY A 250 -13.56 7.15 -1.16
N LEU A 251 -14.70 7.64 -0.66
CA LEU A 251 -15.01 7.62 0.77
C LEU A 251 -14.92 6.21 1.37
N ASN A 252 -15.31 5.17 0.60
CA ASN A 252 -15.26 3.78 1.05
C ASN A 252 -13.81 3.30 1.28
N ASP A 253 -12.88 3.64 0.36
CA ASP A 253 -11.46 3.30 0.52
C ASP A 253 -10.90 3.96 1.79
N MET A 254 -11.28 5.21 2.05
CA MET A 254 -10.86 5.96 3.24
C MET A 254 -11.41 5.34 4.53
N LEU A 255 -12.67 4.90 4.53
CA LEU A 255 -13.30 4.25 5.69
C LEU A 255 -12.68 2.89 5.97
N MET A 256 -12.36 2.10 4.94
CA MET A 256 -11.67 0.82 5.10
C MET A 256 -10.25 1.03 5.67
N ALA A 257 -9.49 1.97 5.11
CA ALA A 257 -8.16 2.32 5.63
C ALA A 257 -8.24 2.85 7.07
N GLY A 258 -9.28 3.64 7.38
CA GLY A 258 -9.47 4.20 8.71
C GLY A 258 -9.84 3.15 9.75
N GLY A 259 -10.71 2.21 9.39
CA GLY A 259 -11.04 1.05 10.21
C GLY A 259 -9.81 0.18 10.48
N ALA A 260 -9.00 -0.09 9.45
CA ALA A 260 -7.75 -0.82 9.60
C ALA A 260 -6.76 -0.12 10.55
N LEU A 261 -6.63 1.21 10.47
CA LEU A 261 -5.80 1.99 11.37
C LEU A 261 -6.26 1.90 12.83
N VAL A 262 -7.56 2.03 13.08
CA VAL A 262 -8.13 1.94 14.44
C VAL A 262 -7.93 0.55 15.03
N LEU A 263 -8.14 -0.50 14.24
CA LEU A 263 -7.87 -1.88 14.67
C LEU A 263 -6.38 -2.07 14.99
N LEU A 264 -5.50 -1.57 14.14
CA LEU A 264 -4.06 -1.66 14.34
C LEU A 264 -3.60 -0.87 15.58
N ALA A 265 -4.17 0.31 15.82
CA ALA A 265 -3.93 1.10 17.03
C ALA A 265 -4.39 0.37 18.29
N ALA A 266 -5.54 -0.31 18.24
CA ALA A 266 -6.02 -1.12 19.36
C ALA A 266 -5.08 -2.32 19.64
N VAL A 267 -4.60 -2.99 18.60
CA VAL A 267 -3.63 -4.10 18.72
C VAL A 267 -2.29 -3.61 19.29
N LEU A 268 -1.76 -2.50 18.80
CA LEU A 268 -0.49 -1.95 19.31
C LEU A 268 -0.62 -1.45 20.75
N GLY A 269 -1.71 -0.78 21.09
CA GLY A 269 -1.95 -0.28 22.45
C GLY A 269 -2.10 -1.40 23.47
N THR A 270 -2.94 -2.38 23.16
CA THR A 270 -3.14 -3.55 24.03
C THR A 270 -1.91 -4.44 24.09
N GLY A 271 -1.29 -4.73 22.94
CA GLY A 271 -0.10 -5.55 22.84
C GLY A 271 1.11 -4.93 23.55
N GLY A 272 1.40 -3.65 23.29
CA GLY A 272 2.49 -2.92 23.93
C GLY A 272 2.32 -2.84 25.45
N ALA A 273 1.11 -2.52 25.93
CA ALA A 273 0.83 -2.47 27.35
C ALA A 273 0.87 -3.85 28.03
N TYR A 274 0.39 -4.90 27.35
CA TYR A 274 0.47 -6.26 27.85
C TYR A 274 1.92 -6.76 27.97
N LEU A 275 2.74 -6.53 26.93
CA LEU A 275 4.14 -6.91 26.93
C LEU A 275 4.93 -6.18 28.01
N SER A 276 4.75 -4.85 28.13
CA SER A 276 5.42 -4.04 29.15
C SER A 276 5.01 -4.44 30.56
N SER A 277 3.70 -4.59 30.82
CA SER A 277 3.23 -4.99 32.15
C SER A 277 3.66 -6.41 32.54
N ARG A 278 3.72 -7.35 31.60
CA ARG A 278 4.23 -8.70 31.86
C ARG A 278 5.72 -8.73 32.15
N ALA A 279 6.52 -7.91 31.45
CA ALA A 279 7.95 -7.83 31.66
C ALA A 279 8.29 -7.24 33.03
N ASN A 280 7.73 -6.06 33.35
CA ASN A 280 8.07 -5.33 34.58
C ASN A 280 7.48 -5.97 35.86
N LEU A 281 6.32 -6.63 35.79
CA LEU A 281 5.74 -7.32 36.96
C LEU A 281 6.40 -8.67 37.28
N LYS A 282 7.26 -9.20 36.41
CA LYS A 282 8.09 -10.38 36.73
C LYS A 282 9.33 -10.00 37.53
N GLU A 283 9.84 -8.80 37.33
CA GLU A 283 11.05 -8.29 37.98
C GLU A 283 10.80 -7.89 39.44
N SER A 284 9.55 -7.60 39.81
CA SER A 284 9.15 -7.25 41.17
C SER A 284 8.78 -8.43 42.07
N ASP A 285 8.91 -9.67 41.60
CA ASP A 285 8.71 -10.90 42.40
C ASP A 285 10.00 -11.37 43.12
N LEU A 286 11.03 -10.51 43.20
CA LEU A 286 12.24 -10.68 44.03
C LEU A 286 12.22 -9.69 45.20
#